data_AF-A0A9X4FK28-F1
#
_entry.id   AF-A0A9X4FK28-F1
#
_cell.length_a   1.000
_cell.length_b   1.000
_cell.length_c   1.000
_cell.angle_alpha   90.00
_cell.angle_beta   90.00
_cell.angle_gamma   90.00
#
_symmetry.space_group_name_H-M   'P 1'
#
loop_
_entity.id
_entity.type
_entity.pdbx_description
1 polymer ?
#
loop_
_entity_poly.entity_id
_entity_poly.type
_entity_poly.pdbx_seq_one_letter_code
_entity_poly.pdbx_strand_id
1 'polypeptide(L)'
;MKYSHLGIPTNSRFDGEIDLPHLKMVVSDHKSNEYNIQYMRFYDDAPYPDIVKENIHLAFEVEDLQSALLGKEVIIKPNSPSLGLTVAPDFR
;
A
#
# COMPACT_ATOMS: atom_id res chain seq x y z
N MET A 1 13.37 -3.25 -11.11
CA MET A 1 12.67 -2.72 -9.93
C MET A 1 12.77 -1.21 -9.93
N LYS A 2 11.65 -0.51 -9.69
CA LYS A 2 11.61 0.95 -9.64
C LYS A 2 10.90 1.37 -8.36
N TYR A 3 11.44 2.35 -7.64
CA TYR A 3 10.75 2.92 -6.48
C TYR A 3 9.42 3.53 -6.91
N SER A 4 8.35 3.16 -6.20
CA SER A 4 7.00 3.70 -6.41
C SER A 4 6.71 4.78 -5.37
N HIS A 5 6.65 4.39 -4.09
CA HIS A 5 6.31 5.31 -3.00
C HIS A 5 6.72 4.78 -1.62
N LEU A 6 6.70 5.69 -0.64
CA LEU A 6 6.76 5.42 0.78
C LEU A 6 5.33 5.49 1.33
N GLY A 7 4.81 4.37 1.83
CA GLY A 7 3.50 4.31 2.48
C GLY A 7 3.62 4.54 3.97
N ILE A 8 2.88 5.52 4.50
CA ILE A 8 2.86 5.90 5.92
C ILE A 8 1.43 5.71 6.46
N PRO A 9 1.18 4.65 7.23
CA PRO A 9 -0.05 4.53 7.99
C PRO A 9 -0.18 5.62 9.05
N THR A 10 -1.39 6.14 9.25
CA THR A 10 -1.69 7.15 10.27
C THR A 10 -3.14 7.02 10.76
N ASN A 11 -3.38 7.45 12.00
CA ASN A 11 -4.73 7.56 12.58
C ASN A 11 -5.34 8.96 12.40
N SER A 12 -4.55 9.94 11.96
CA SER A 12 -5.00 11.31 11.73
C SER A 12 -5.54 11.51 10.31
N ARG A 13 -6.39 12.51 10.13
CA ARG A 13 -6.73 13.03 8.79
C ARG A 13 -5.50 13.71 8.18
N PHE A 14 -5.44 13.74 6.85
CA PHE A 14 -4.36 14.36 6.08
C PHE A 14 -4.93 15.08 4.85
N ASP A 15 -4.14 15.94 4.21
CA ASP A 15 -4.60 16.67 3.03
C ASP A 15 -4.71 15.74 1.80
N GLY A 16 -5.73 15.96 0.97
CA GLY A 16 -5.93 15.20 -0.25
C GLY A 16 -6.43 13.77 -0.03
N GLU A 17 -7.24 13.53 1.02
CA GLU A 17 -7.87 12.23 1.26
C GLU A 17 -8.69 11.73 0.06
N ILE A 18 -8.39 10.51 -0.37
CA ILE A 18 -9.11 9.74 -1.37
C ILE A 18 -9.69 8.53 -0.65
N ASP A 19 -11.01 8.51 -0.53
CA ASP A 19 -11.71 7.42 0.15
C ASP A 19 -11.83 6.20 -0.76
N LEU A 20 -11.46 5.02 -0.24
CA LEU A 20 -11.55 3.73 -0.93
C LEU A 20 -12.42 2.77 -0.10
N PRO A 21 -13.76 2.95 -0.07
CA PRO A 21 -14.65 2.17 0.81
C PRO A 21 -14.56 0.66 0.59
N HIS A 22 -14.41 0.23 -0.66
CA HIS A 22 -14.27 -1.19 -1.03
C HIS A 22 -13.00 -1.84 -0.47
N LEU A 23 -11.98 -1.04 -0.13
CA LEU A 23 -10.75 -1.46 0.55
C LEU A 23 -10.74 -1.05 2.03
N LYS A 24 -11.81 -0.42 2.54
CA LYS A 24 -11.88 0.06 3.93
C LYS A 24 -10.67 0.89 4.36
N MET A 25 -10.24 1.81 3.50
CA MET A 25 -9.13 2.71 3.78
C MET A 25 -9.31 4.04 3.06
N VAL A 26 -8.58 5.04 3.55
CA VAL A 26 -8.39 6.35 2.93
C VAL A 26 -6.92 6.52 2.62
N VAL A 27 -6.59 7.04 1.45
CA VAL A 27 -5.19 7.25 1.03
C VAL A 27 -4.97 8.66 0.48
N SER A 28 -3.74 9.13 0.42
CA SER A 28 -3.36 10.27 -0.41
C SER A 28 -2.79 9.78 -1.75
N ASP A 29 -2.79 10.65 -2.76
CA ASP A 29 -2.05 10.39 -4.00
C ASP A 29 -0.54 10.55 -3.74
N HIS A 30 0.25 9.49 -3.92
CA HIS A 30 1.70 9.56 -3.75
C HIS A 30 2.33 10.57 -4.74
N LYS A 31 1.76 10.76 -5.92
CA LYS A 31 2.30 11.66 -6.95
C LYS A 31 2.04 13.14 -6.67
N SER A 32 1.24 13.45 -5.66
CA SER A 32 0.92 14.84 -5.28
C SER A 32 2.08 15.58 -4.61
N ASN A 33 3.18 14.88 -4.29
CA ASN A 33 4.38 15.45 -3.69
C ASN A 33 5.66 14.93 -4.34
N GLU A 34 6.76 15.67 -4.20
CA GLU A 34 8.04 15.41 -4.86
C GLU A 34 8.76 14.13 -4.36
N TYR A 35 8.29 13.55 -3.24
CA TYR A 35 8.94 12.44 -2.56
C TYR A 35 8.23 11.09 -2.74
N ASN A 36 7.10 11.09 -3.46
CA ASN A 36 6.21 9.94 -3.56
C ASN A 36 5.77 9.40 -2.20
N ILE A 37 5.31 10.27 -1.30
CA ILE A 37 4.76 9.84 0.00
C ILE A 37 3.26 9.60 -0.14
N GLN A 38 2.81 8.41 0.24
CA GLN A 38 1.40 8.09 0.42
C GLN A 38 1.09 8.00 1.91
N TYR A 39 0.18 8.85 2.38
CA TYR A 39 -0.47 8.64 3.67
C TYR A 39 -1.63 7.67 3.49
N MET A 40 -1.85 6.83 4.49
CA MET A 40 -2.97 5.91 4.51
C MET A 40 -3.58 5.79 5.89
N ARG A 41 -4.90 5.74 5.97
CA ARG A 41 -5.63 5.51 7.21
C ARG A 41 -6.66 4.43 6.98
N PHE A 42 -6.60 3.39 7.80
CA PHE A 42 -7.50 2.26 7.72
C PHE A 42 -8.78 2.54 8.50
N TYR A 43 -9.88 1.90 8.11
CA TYR A 43 -11.09 1.90 8.92
C TYR A 43 -10.91 0.96 10.12
N ASP A 44 -11.68 1.16 11.18
CA ASP A 44 -11.60 0.36 12.42
C ASP A 44 -11.81 -1.14 12.17
N ASP A 45 -12.63 -1.49 11.17
CA ASP A 45 -12.98 -2.86 10.77
C ASP A 45 -12.29 -3.32 9.47
N ALA A 46 -11.18 -2.67 9.10
CA ALA A 46 -10.39 -3.04 7.94
C ALA A 46 -9.73 -4.42 8.14
N PRO A 47 -9.83 -5.35 7.17
CA PRO A 47 -9.44 -6.75 7.34
C PRO A 47 -7.92 -6.98 7.15
N TYR A 48 -7.10 -6.00 7.52
CA TYR A 48 -5.65 -6.04 7.31
C TYR A 48 -4.91 -6.39 8.60
N PRO A 49 -3.81 -7.17 8.52
CA PRO A 49 -2.94 -7.42 9.65
C PRO A 49 -2.36 -6.13 10.24
N ASP A 50 -2.11 -6.10 11.55
CA ASP A 50 -1.60 -4.92 12.24
C ASP A 50 -0.27 -4.42 11.66
N ILE A 51 0.59 -5.34 11.19
CA ILE A 51 1.85 -4.95 10.55
C ILE A 51 1.65 -4.02 9.35
N VAL A 52 0.60 -4.24 8.54
CA VAL A 52 0.28 -3.37 7.39
C VAL A 52 -0.34 -2.06 7.83
N LYS A 53 -1.10 -2.07 8.94
CA LYS A 53 -1.79 -0.89 9.47
C LYS A 53 -0.88 0.03 10.29
N GLU A 54 0.24 -0.48 10.80
CA GLU A 54 1.06 0.24 11.78
C GLU A 54 2.48 0.54 11.29
N ASN A 55 2.96 -0.14 10.24
CA ASN A 55 4.35 0.01 9.79
C ASN A 55 4.43 0.74 8.45
N ILE A 56 5.44 1.60 8.36
CA ILE A 56 5.83 2.26 7.12
C ILE A 56 6.37 1.21 6.15
N HIS A 57 6.06 1.34 4.87
CA HIS A 57 6.55 0.43 3.84
C HIS A 57 7.09 1.17 2.61
N LEU A 58 7.97 0.49 1.89
CA LEU A 58 8.45 0.91 0.58
C LEU A 58 7.78 0.06 -0.49
N ALA A 59 7.10 0.70 -1.44
CA ALA A 59 6.52 0.04 -2.59
C ALA A 59 7.45 0.15 -3.80
N PHE A 60 7.55 -0.94 -4.55
CA PHE A 60 8.34 -0.98 -5.79
C PHE A 60 7.52 -1.55 -6.93
N GLU A 61 7.65 -0.93 -8.09
CA GLU A 61 7.16 -1.46 -9.35
C GLU A 61 8.14 -2.52 -9.89
N VAL A 62 7.58 -3.62 -10.35
CA VAL A 62 8.28 -4.76 -10.95
C VAL A 62 7.57 -5.16 -12.25
N GLU A 63 8.33 -5.73 -13.18
CA GLU A 63 7.78 -6.20 -14.46
C GLU A 63 6.94 -7.47 -14.27
N ASP A 64 7.38 -8.36 -13.38
CA ASP A 64 6.70 -9.62 -13.07
C ASP A 64 6.59 -9.81 -11.55
N LEU A 65 5.37 -9.75 -11.03
CA LEU A 65 5.10 -9.86 -9.59
C LEU A 65 5.36 -11.28 -9.07
N GLN A 66 5.07 -12.32 -9.85
CA GLN A 66 5.25 -13.70 -9.38
C GLN A 66 6.73 -14.01 -9.16
N SER A 67 7.57 -13.61 -10.10
CA SER A 67 9.02 -13.71 -10.04
C SER A 67 9.59 -12.90 -8.87
N ALA A 68 9.04 -11.70 -8.62
CA ALA A 68 9.48 -10.85 -7.51
C ALA A 68 9.13 -11.42 -6.12
N LEU A 69 8.14 -12.31 -6.03
CA LEU A 69 7.70 -12.94 -4.78
C LEU A 69 8.35 -14.32 -4.52
N LEU A 70 9.14 -14.85 -5.47
CA LEU A 70 9.79 -16.15 -5.28
C LEU A 70 10.72 -16.13 -4.06
N GLY A 71 10.48 -17.05 -3.12
CA GLY A 71 11.25 -17.16 -1.88
C GLY A 71 10.95 -16.06 -0.85
N LYS A 72 9.95 -15.21 -1.06
CA LYS A 72 9.51 -14.19 -0.11
C LYS A 72 8.37 -14.68 0.77
N GLU A 73 8.34 -14.18 2.01
CA GLU A 73 7.22 -14.39 2.92
C GLU A 73 6.15 -13.32 2.66
N VAL A 74 5.05 -13.73 2.04
CA VAL A 74 3.95 -12.84 1.63
C VAL A 74 3.01 -12.57 2.81
N ILE A 75 2.75 -11.30 3.11
CA ILE A 75 1.88 -10.85 4.20
C ILE A 75 0.41 -10.90 3.76
N ILE A 76 0.11 -10.34 2.59
CA ILE A 76 -1.22 -10.37 1.98
C ILE A 76 -1.09 -10.94 0.59
N LYS A 77 -1.93 -11.94 0.27
CA LYS A 77 -1.97 -12.55 -1.07
C LYS A 77 -2.18 -11.47 -2.15
N PRO A 78 -1.61 -11.68 -3.37
CA PRO A 78 -1.78 -10.75 -4.47
C PRO A 78 -3.23 -10.33 -4.66
N ASN A 79 -3.46 -9.03 -4.70
CA ASN A 79 -4.78 -8.42 -4.87
C ASN A 79 -4.69 -7.16 -5.73
N SER A 80 -5.83 -6.57 -6.06
CA SER A 80 -5.91 -5.43 -6.98
C SER A 80 -6.63 -4.24 -6.32
N PRO A 81 -5.91 -3.19 -5.90
CA PRO A 81 -6.52 -2.00 -5.31
C PRO A 81 -7.15 -1.08 -6.35
N SER A 82 -6.76 -1.22 -7.62
CA SER A 82 -7.31 -0.47 -8.76
C SER A 82 -7.17 -1.28 -10.04
N LEU A 83 -8.05 -1.00 -11.02
CA LEU A 83 -8.05 -1.71 -12.30
C LEU A 83 -6.65 -1.68 -12.96
N GLY A 84 -6.17 -2.86 -13.37
CA GLY A 84 -4.88 -3.00 -14.05
C GLY A 84 -3.65 -3.02 -13.13
N LEU A 85 -3.83 -2.93 -11.81
CA LEU A 85 -2.74 -2.99 -10.84
C LEU A 85 -2.88 -4.23 -9.95
N THR A 86 -1.79 -4.99 -9.78
CA THR A 86 -1.72 -6.08 -8.79
C THR A 86 -0.60 -5.80 -7.81
N VAL A 87 -0.86 -5.96 -6.52
CA VAL A 87 0.09 -5.70 -5.42
C VAL A 87 0.15 -6.89 -4.47
N ALA A 88 1.30 -7.07 -3.82
CA ALA A 88 1.47 -8.04 -2.74
C ALA A 88 2.52 -7.50 -1.75
N PRO A 89 2.15 -7.22 -0.49
CA PRO A 89 3.08 -6.92 0.57
C PRO A 89 3.81 -8.20 1.02
N ASP A 90 5.12 -8.10 1.22
CA ASP A 90 5.98 -9.18 1.69
C ASP A 90 7.00 -8.66 2.73
N PHE A 91 7.58 -9.55 3.54
CA PHE A 91 8.53 -9.22 4.61
C PHE A 91 9.97 -8.93 4.13
N ARG A 92 10.12 -8.34 2.94
CA ARG A 92 11.39 -8.26 2.20
C ARG A 92 12.69 -8.33 2.97
#